data_AF-A0A820FJH1-F1
#
_entry.id   AF-A0A820FJH1-F1
#
_cell.length_a   1.000
_cell.length_b   1.000
_cell.length_c   1.000
_cell.angle_alpha   90.00
_cell.angle_beta   90.00
_cell.angle_gamma   90.00
#
_symmetry.space_group_name_H-M   'P 1'
#
loop_
_entity.id
_entity.type
_entity.pdbx_description
1 polymer ?
#
loop_
_entity_poly.entity_id
_entity_poly.type
_entity_poly.pdbx_seq_one_letter_code
_entity_poly.pdbx_strand_id
1 'polypeptide(L)'
;LQLPEKGLGDLQIAAEYIVFAIRKIYKTATKQKEKGIRNKTRINIIGHSLGGALPRFALRFWPDIRIMVNHLIGFGPTNHGTIMADKVCDLLRCPISVTQQRINSSFICALNSYKETFPSIKYTNILSKFDEIVRPLNSSEINEKNVTNIYIQDLCPFRIFVEHLGAGIYDYCGYLLTINALNSRSLNKISSDKCCEKMLMPGINISTTEFLSKVSYSAEEHARHLLMYFGEVKQEPELRCPFRTDCILRKKRVKTMILR
;
A
#
# COMPACT_ATOMS: atom_id res chain seq x y z
N LEU A 1 -9.45 2.78 6.30
CA LEU A 1 -10.36 1.72 5.79
C LEU A 1 -10.08 0.48 6.61
N GLN A 2 -11.08 -0.11 7.25
CA GLN A 2 -10.91 -1.41 7.90
C GLN A 2 -11.12 -2.49 6.83
N LEU A 3 -10.08 -3.29 6.57
CA LEU A 3 -10.17 -4.43 5.67
C LEU A 3 -10.85 -5.61 6.39
N PRO A 4 -11.52 -6.50 5.64
CA PRO A 4 -12.07 -7.73 6.18
C PRO A 4 -10.93 -8.59 6.73
N GLU A 5 -11.25 -9.44 7.72
CA GLU A 5 -10.26 -10.29 8.42
C GLU A 5 -9.02 -9.50 8.92
N LYS A 6 -9.19 -8.21 9.24
CA LYS A 6 -8.11 -7.31 9.66
C LYS A 6 -6.96 -7.18 8.65
N GLY A 7 -7.20 -7.50 7.38
CA GLY A 7 -6.18 -7.50 6.32
C GLY A 7 -5.38 -8.81 6.22
N LEU A 8 -5.82 -9.87 6.89
CA LEU A 8 -5.17 -11.19 6.88
C LEU A 8 -5.82 -12.21 5.93
N GLY A 9 -7.03 -11.94 5.46
CA GLY A 9 -7.76 -12.76 4.49
C GLY A 9 -7.31 -12.59 3.04
N ASP A 10 -8.12 -13.08 2.10
CA ASP A 10 -7.83 -13.02 0.66
C ASP A 10 -7.76 -11.56 0.15
N LEU A 11 -6.58 -11.18 -0.34
CA LEU A 11 -6.32 -9.84 -0.87
C LEU A 11 -7.18 -9.50 -2.08
N GLN A 12 -7.66 -10.51 -2.81
CA GLN A 12 -8.60 -10.31 -3.92
C GLN A 12 -9.94 -9.77 -3.41
N ILE A 13 -10.40 -10.24 -2.25
CA ILE A 13 -11.59 -9.74 -1.56
C ILE A 13 -11.30 -8.36 -0.97
N ALA A 14 -10.15 -8.20 -0.30
CA ALA A 14 -9.77 -6.93 0.30
C ALA A 14 -9.68 -5.79 -0.75
N ALA A 15 -9.26 -6.09 -1.98
CA ALA A 15 -9.28 -5.14 -3.09
C ALA A 15 -10.69 -4.65 -3.43
N GLU A 16 -11.73 -5.48 -3.32
CA GLU A 16 -13.13 -5.07 -3.55
C GLU A 16 -13.58 -4.01 -2.54
N TYR A 17 -13.12 -4.10 -1.28
CA TYR A 17 -13.38 -3.09 -0.24
C TYR A 17 -12.69 -1.76 -0.57
N ILE A 18 -11.46 -1.80 -1.12
CA ILE A 18 -10.78 -0.59 -1.59
C ILE A 18 -11.56 0.05 -2.74
N VAL A 19 -12.01 -0.74 -3.72
CA VAL A 19 -12.81 -0.25 -4.85
C VAL A 19 -14.08 0.42 -4.35
N PHE A 20 -14.81 -0.22 -3.43
CA PHE A 20 -16.00 0.35 -2.82
C PHE A 20 -15.70 1.66 -2.09
N ALA A 21 -14.64 1.69 -1.27
CA ALA A 21 -14.23 2.87 -0.53
C ALA A 21 -13.87 4.04 -1.47
N ILE A 22 -13.12 3.80 -2.54
CA ILE A 22 -12.77 4.82 -3.53
C ILE A 22 -14.02 5.43 -4.14
N ARG A 23 -14.94 4.60 -4.63
CA ARG A 23 -16.21 5.05 -5.22
C ARG A 23 -17.05 5.84 -4.23
N LYS A 24 -17.15 5.37 -2.98
CA LYS A 24 -17.93 6.02 -1.91
C LYS A 24 -17.35 7.38 -1.55
N ILE A 25 -16.05 7.46 -1.29
CA ILE A 25 -15.38 8.72 -0.91
C ILE A 25 -15.42 9.71 -2.07
N TYR A 26 -15.19 9.26 -3.31
CA TYR A 26 -15.30 10.11 -4.49
C TYR A 26 -16.71 10.69 -4.64
N LYS A 27 -17.75 9.86 -4.52
CA LYS A 27 -19.16 10.33 -4.57
C LYS A 27 -19.46 11.37 -3.48
N THR A 28 -18.97 11.16 -2.26
CA THR A 28 -19.10 12.14 -1.18
C THR A 28 -18.35 13.43 -1.51
N ALA A 29 -17.13 13.34 -2.04
CA ALA A 29 -16.33 14.50 -2.42
C ALA A 29 -17.00 15.31 -3.55
N THR A 30 -17.65 14.66 -4.51
CA THR A 30 -18.46 15.30 -5.55
C THR A 30 -19.63 16.09 -4.95
N LYS A 31 -20.41 15.48 -4.06
CA LYS A 31 -21.50 16.17 -3.35
C LYS A 31 -21.01 17.36 -2.52
N GLN A 32 -19.86 17.22 -1.86
CA GLN A 32 -19.26 18.32 -1.10
C GLN A 32 -18.79 19.45 -2.02
N LYS A 33 -18.31 19.14 -3.23
CA LYS A 33 -17.93 20.14 -4.23
C LYS A 33 -19.15 20.91 -4.76
N GLU A 34 -20.24 20.23 -5.06
CA GLU A 34 -21.51 20.86 -5.47
C GLU A 34 -22.04 21.83 -4.40
N LYS A 35 -21.79 21.55 -3.12
CA LYS A 35 -22.14 22.39 -1.98
C LYS A 35 -21.11 23.48 -1.64
N GLY A 36 -20.03 23.63 -2.42
CA GLY A 36 -18.97 24.62 -2.15
C GLY A 36 -18.08 24.31 -0.93
N ILE A 37 -18.18 23.11 -0.33
CA ILE A 37 -17.39 22.72 0.85
C ILE A 37 -15.92 22.42 0.49
N ARG A 38 -15.68 21.98 -0.75
CA ARG A 38 -14.33 21.63 -1.24
C ARG A 38 -14.21 21.82 -2.75
N ASN A 39 -12.99 22.02 -3.23
CA ASN A 39 -12.75 22.31 -4.66
C ASN A 39 -12.37 21.08 -5.51
N LYS A 40 -11.89 20.00 -4.89
CA LYS A 40 -11.35 18.80 -5.57
C LYS A 40 -12.17 17.56 -5.25
N THR A 41 -12.49 16.74 -6.25
CA THR A 41 -13.22 15.47 -6.08
C THR A 41 -12.29 14.26 -5.99
N ARG A 42 -11.20 14.26 -6.76
CA ARG A 42 -10.23 13.17 -6.77
C ARG A 42 -9.60 13.01 -5.38
N ILE A 43 -9.41 11.77 -4.97
CA ILE A 43 -8.98 11.41 -3.62
C ILE A 43 -7.49 11.05 -3.59
N ASN A 44 -6.84 11.26 -2.46
CA ASN A 44 -5.52 10.70 -2.20
C ASN A 44 -5.67 9.43 -1.37
N ILE A 45 -4.84 8.42 -1.63
CA ILE A 45 -4.76 7.19 -0.87
C ILE A 45 -3.41 7.19 -0.16
N ILE A 46 -3.40 6.93 1.14
CA ILE A 46 -2.20 6.72 1.92
C ILE A 46 -2.27 5.30 2.45
N GLY A 47 -1.21 4.53 2.23
CA GLY A 47 -1.12 3.14 2.64
C GLY A 47 0.26 2.83 3.21
N HIS A 48 0.31 1.87 4.13
CA HIS A 48 1.55 1.37 4.72
C HIS A 48 1.63 -0.13 4.46
N SER A 49 2.83 -0.64 4.13
CA SER A 49 3.05 -2.05 3.84
C SER A 49 2.10 -2.56 2.73
N LEU A 50 1.44 -3.69 2.95
CA LEU A 50 0.33 -4.18 2.12
C LEU A 50 -0.67 -3.08 1.71
N GLY A 51 -1.02 -2.19 2.62
CA GLY A 51 -1.97 -1.10 2.37
C GLY A 51 -1.51 -0.10 1.32
N GLY A 52 -0.20 -0.01 1.05
CA GLY A 52 0.36 0.80 -0.03
C GLY A 52 0.37 0.07 -1.39
N ALA A 53 0.52 -1.25 -1.38
CA ALA A 53 0.53 -2.07 -2.60
C ALA A 53 -0.89 -2.45 -3.07
N LEU A 54 -1.78 -2.83 -2.16
CA LEU A 54 -3.12 -3.34 -2.46
C LEU A 54 -4.01 -2.38 -3.29
N PRO A 55 -3.96 -1.05 -3.11
CA PRO A 55 -4.66 -0.13 -4.00
C PRO A 55 -4.24 -0.22 -5.47
N ARG A 56 -2.99 -0.61 -5.78
CA ARG A 56 -2.55 -0.84 -7.16
C ARG A 56 -3.27 -2.02 -7.78
N PHE A 57 -3.53 -3.10 -7.02
CA PHE A 57 -4.33 -4.23 -7.48
C PHE A 57 -5.74 -3.76 -7.88
N ALA A 58 -6.38 -2.96 -7.01
CA ALA A 58 -7.68 -2.36 -7.30
C ALA A 58 -7.65 -1.50 -8.58
N LEU A 59 -6.66 -0.61 -8.72
CA LEU A 59 -6.50 0.24 -9.90
C LEU A 59 -6.25 -0.56 -11.19
N ARG A 60 -5.58 -1.70 -11.09
CA ARG A 60 -5.28 -2.59 -12.21
C ARG A 60 -6.55 -3.22 -12.78
N PHE A 61 -7.40 -3.77 -11.91
CA PHE A 61 -8.54 -4.59 -12.31
C PHE A 61 -9.89 -3.85 -12.34
N TRP A 62 -9.99 -2.68 -11.72
CA TRP A 62 -11.15 -1.78 -11.82
C TRP A 62 -10.75 -0.46 -12.51
N PRO A 63 -10.76 -0.41 -13.85
CA PRO A 63 -10.27 0.77 -14.57
C PRO A 63 -11.11 2.03 -14.31
N ASP A 64 -12.38 1.90 -13.92
CA ASP A 64 -13.28 3.02 -13.65
C ASP A 64 -12.82 3.89 -12.47
N ILE A 65 -12.15 3.30 -11.47
CA ILE A 65 -11.72 4.05 -10.28
C ILE A 65 -10.46 4.89 -10.53
N ARG A 66 -9.73 4.70 -11.65
CA ARG A 66 -8.47 5.42 -11.93
C ARG A 66 -8.67 6.94 -12.02
N ILE A 67 -9.80 7.36 -12.60
CA ILE A 67 -10.15 8.78 -12.71
C ILE A 67 -10.49 9.41 -11.35
N MET A 68 -10.81 8.59 -10.35
CA MET A 68 -11.21 9.04 -9.00
C MET A 68 -10.00 9.25 -8.08
N VAL A 69 -8.84 8.68 -8.39
CA VAL A 69 -7.64 8.73 -7.54
C VAL A 69 -6.66 9.75 -8.08
N ASN A 70 -6.21 10.69 -7.24
CA ASN A 70 -5.21 11.71 -7.59
C ASN A 70 -3.78 11.25 -7.29
N HIS A 71 -3.56 10.67 -6.11
CA HIS A 71 -2.24 10.31 -5.62
C HIS A 71 -2.34 9.04 -4.76
N LEU A 72 -1.46 8.07 -4.98
CA LEU A 72 -1.20 6.96 -4.08
C LEU A 72 0.15 7.17 -3.39
N ILE A 73 0.13 7.28 -2.06
CA ILE A 73 1.32 7.46 -1.21
C ILE A 73 1.48 6.19 -0.38
N GLY A 74 2.57 5.47 -0.61
CA GLY A 74 2.92 4.23 0.09
C GLY A 74 4.08 4.44 1.06
N PHE A 75 3.98 3.90 2.27
CA PHE A 75 5.11 3.74 3.18
C PHE A 75 5.56 2.28 3.16
N GLY A 76 6.80 2.00 2.74
CA GLY A 76 7.33 0.64 2.58
C GLY A 76 6.36 -0.34 1.91
N PRO A 77 5.71 -0.01 0.78
CA PRO A 77 4.69 -0.89 0.18
C PRO A 77 5.27 -2.23 -0.27
N THR A 78 4.53 -3.33 -0.14
CA THR A 78 4.93 -4.66 -0.64
C THR A 78 4.69 -4.81 -2.15
N ASN A 79 5.14 -3.82 -2.93
CA ASN A 79 4.89 -3.71 -4.38
C ASN A 79 5.31 -4.96 -5.16
N HIS A 80 6.44 -5.58 -4.80
CA HIS A 80 6.95 -6.81 -5.40
C HIS A 80 7.00 -7.99 -4.41
N GLY A 81 6.23 -7.92 -3.32
CA GLY A 81 6.22 -8.92 -2.25
C GLY A 81 7.37 -8.77 -1.26
N THR A 82 7.64 -9.79 -0.44
CA THR A 82 8.78 -9.81 0.47
C THR A 82 9.28 -11.22 0.76
N ILE A 83 10.61 -11.37 0.82
CA ILE A 83 11.26 -12.63 1.26
C ILE A 83 10.89 -13.01 2.70
N MET A 84 10.44 -12.06 3.52
CA MET A 84 10.02 -12.35 4.89
C MET A 84 8.71 -13.16 4.90
N ALA A 85 7.83 -12.95 3.92
CA ALA A 85 6.64 -13.77 3.76
C ALA A 85 7.03 -15.21 3.35
N ASP A 86 8.02 -15.37 2.47
CA ASP A 86 8.55 -16.70 2.11
C ASP A 86 9.08 -17.43 3.34
N LYS A 87 9.96 -16.79 4.12
CA LYS A 87 10.56 -17.37 5.32
C LYS A 87 9.53 -17.82 6.36
N VAL A 88 8.51 -16.99 6.61
CA VAL A 88 7.48 -17.31 7.60
C VAL A 88 6.58 -18.44 7.10
N CYS A 89 6.19 -18.42 5.82
CA CYS A 89 5.23 -19.37 5.26
C CYS A 89 5.82 -20.70 4.81
N ASP A 90 7.14 -20.80 4.64
CA ASP A 90 7.81 -22.08 4.37
C ASP A 90 7.96 -22.92 5.64
N LEU A 91 8.10 -22.26 6.80
CA LEU A 91 8.21 -22.94 8.08
C LEU A 91 6.84 -23.31 8.67
N LEU A 92 5.82 -22.49 8.41
CA LEU A 92 4.55 -22.52 9.13
C LEU A 92 3.37 -22.23 8.19
N ARG A 93 2.18 -22.66 8.57
CA ARG A 93 0.95 -22.26 7.88
C ARG A 93 0.68 -20.78 8.15
N CYS A 94 0.44 -20.02 7.09
CA CYS A 94 0.29 -18.57 7.15
C CYS A 94 -1.16 -18.12 6.96
N PRO A 95 -1.48 -16.89 7.39
CA PRO A 95 -2.65 -16.19 6.89
C PRO A 95 -2.61 -16.06 5.36
N ILE A 96 -3.77 -16.09 4.72
CA ILE A 96 -3.89 -16.02 3.27
C ILE A 96 -3.15 -14.80 2.70
N SER A 97 -3.31 -13.61 3.29
CA SER A 97 -2.68 -12.39 2.79
C SER A 97 -1.15 -12.42 2.81
N VAL A 98 -0.55 -13.18 3.74
CA VAL A 98 0.91 -13.32 3.83
C VAL A 98 1.40 -14.24 2.72
N THR A 99 0.67 -15.33 2.43
CA THR A 99 1.01 -16.20 1.28
C THR A 99 0.93 -15.44 -0.05
N GLN A 100 -0.05 -14.54 -0.19
CA GLN A 100 -0.20 -13.70 -1.37
C GLN A 100 0.85 -12.58 -1.46
N GLN A 101 1.59 -12.28 -0.39
CA GLN A 101 2.69 -11.30 -0.38
C GLN A 101 4.08 -11.93 -0.57
N ARG A 102 4.16 -13.25 -0.75
CA ARG A 102 5.41 -13.93 -1.14
C ARG A 102 5.94 -13.37 -2.45
N ILE A 103 7.26 -13.35 -2.61
CA ILE A 103 7.84 -12.98 -3.90
C ILE A 103 7.38 -13.99 -4.96
N ASN A 104 7.00 -13.50 -6.14
CA ASN A 104 6.47 -14.31 -7.24
C ASN A 104 5.16 -15.07 -6.94
N SER A 105 4.42 -14.72 -5.89
CA SER A 105 3.05 -15.22 -5.71
C SER A 105 2.19 -14.87 -6.94
N SER A 106 1.16 -15.65 -7.19
CA SER A 106 0.19 -15.39 -8.26
C SER A 106 -0.41 -14.00 -8.12
N PHE A 107 -0.71 -13.58 -6.90
CA PHE A 107 -1.20 -12.25 -6.56
C PHE A 107 -0.21 -11.14 -6.90
N ILE A 108 1.07 -11.25 -6.50
CA ILE A 108 2.11 -10.26 -6.84
C ILE A 108 2.36 -10.23 -8.35
N CYS A 109 2.34 -11.38 -9.02
CA CYS A 109 2.42 -11.45 -10.49
C CYS A 109 1.23 -10.73 -11.15
N ALA A 110 0.01 -10.94 -10.66
CA ALA A 110 -1.19 -10.30 -11.18
C ALA A 110 -1.18 -8.77 -10.93
N LEU A 111 -0.76 -8.36 -9.73
CA LEU A 111 -0.58 -6.97 -9.31
C LEU A 111 0.34 -6.20 -10.29
N ASN A 112 1.49 -6.77 -10.62
CA ASN A 112 2.51 -6.15 -11.46
C ASN A 112 2.35 -6.45 -12.96
N SER A 113 1.25 -7.11 -13.35
CA SER A 113 1.04 -7.49 -14.75
C SER A 113 0.84 -6.28 -15.66
N TYR A 114 1.51 -6.29 -16.82
CA TYR A 114 1.47 -5.29 -17.90
C TYR A 114 1.97 -3.89 -17.58
N LYS A 115 1.44 -3.24 -16.54
CA LYS A 115 1.84 -1.91 -16.08
C LYS A 115 1.67 -1.81 -14.59
N GLU A 116 2.64 -1.21 -13.93
CA GLU A 116 2.64 -1.04 -12.48
C GLU A 116 1.87 0.21 -12.05
N THR A 117 1.77 1.20 -12.94
CA THR A 117 1.11 2.47 -12.68
C THR A 117 0.20 2.94 -13.81
N PHE A 118 -0.57 4.00 -13.53
CA PHE A 118 -1.48 4.63 -14.50
C PHE A 118 -1.22 6.13 -14.64
N PRO A 119 -1.12 6.69 -15.87
CA PRO A 119 -0.66 8.06 -16.11
C PRO A 119 -1.41 9.19 -15.39
N SER A 120 -2.70 8.99 -15.10
CA SER A 120 -3.51 10.02 -14.42
C SER A 120 -3.28 10.10 -12.92
N ILE A 121 -2.49 9.18 -12.34
CA ILE A 121 -2.28 9.01 -10.90
C ILE A 121 -0.80 9.28 -10.59
N LYS A 122 -0.56 10.07 -9.54
CA LYS A 122 0.78 10.24 -8.96
C LYS A 122 1.08 9.12 -7.98
N TYR A 123 2.32 8.69 -7.91
CA TYR A 123 2.77 7.65 -6.98
C TYR A 123 3.97 8.14 -6.19
N THR A 124 3.92 8.01 -4.88
CA THR A 124 5.05 8.29 -3.99
C THR A 124 5.26 7.09 -3.09
N ASN A 125 6.46 6.52 -3.09
CA ASN A 125 6.87 5.49 -2.14
C ASN A 125 7.90 6.10 -1.19
N ILE A 126 7.53 6.20 0.09
CA ILE A 126 8.39 6.65 1.18
C ILE A 126 8.98 5.40 1.84
N LEU A 127 10.31 5.30 1.80
CA LEU A 127 11.04 4.08 2.08
C LEU A 127 12.02 4.29 3.24
N SER A 128 12.37 3.21 3.92
CA SER A 128 13.49 3.19 4.85
C SER A 128 14.58 2.24 4.36
N LYS A 129 15.84 2.64 4.48
CA LYS A 129 17.00 1.74 4.26
C LYS A 129 17.11 0.68 5.35
N PHE A 130 16.42 0.88 6.48
CA PHE A 130 16.40 -0.02 7.63
C PHE A 130 15.11 -0.85 7.71
N ASP A 131 14.25 -0.81 6.69
CA ASP A 131 13.03 -1.64 6.62
C ASP A 131 13.37 -3.13 6.73
N GLU A 132 12.99 -3.79 7.80
CA GLU A 132 13.29 -5.18 8.13
C GLU A 132 12.24 -6.17 7.63
N ILE A 133 11.08 -5.67 7.17
CA ILE A 133 9.93 -6.47 6.77
C ILE A 133 9.86 -6.64 5.25
N VAL A 134 10.03 -5.56 4.48
CA VAL A 134 9.92 -5.59 3.02
C VAL A 134 11.31 -5.67 2.42
N ARG A 135 11.71 -6.91 2.12
CA ARG A 135 13.04 -7.23 1.60
C ARG A 135 12.93 -8.03 0.29
N PRO A 136 13.83 -7.80 -0.68
CA PRO A 136 14.89 -6.76 -0.71
C PRO A 136 14.29 -5.33 -0.71
N LEU A 137 15.09 -4.31 -0.33
CA LEU A 137 14.57 -2.94 -0.13
C LEU A 137 13.92 -2.34 -1.38
N ASN A 138 14.43 -2.70 -2.55
CA ASN A 138 13.89 -2.27 -3.83
C ASN A 138 12.57 -2.96 -4.18
N SER A 139 12.12 -3.95 -3.41
CA SER A 139 10.79 -4.56 -3.58
C SER A 139 9.67 -3.54 -3.43
N SER A 140 9.87 -2.49 -2.62
CA SER A 140 8.93 -1.39 -2.48
C SER A 140 9.01 -0.33 -3.59
N GLU A 141 10.09 -0.30 -4.37
CA GLU A 141 10.23 0.68 -5.45
C GLU A 141 9.33 0.33 -6.63
N ILE A 142 8.99 1.33 -7.44
CA ILE A 142 8.42 1.15 -8.78
C ILE A 142 9.25 1.99 -9.75
N ASN A 143 9.77 1.37 -10.80
CA ASN A 143 10.68 1.98 -11.76
C ASN A 143 9.92 2.57 -12.97
N GLU A 144 9.03 3.53 -12.73
CA GLU A 144 8.27 4.23 -13.77
C GLU A 144 8.37 5.76 -13.62
N LYS A 145 8.26 6.50 -14.74
CA LYS A 145 8.50 7.96 -14.79
C LYS A 145 7.59 8.81 -13.87
N ASN A 146 6.39 8.32 -13.55
CA ASN A 146 5.40 9.01 -12.71
C ASN A 146 5.44 8.58 -11.23
N VAL A 147 6.50 7.87 -10.82
CA VAL A 147 6.72 7.43 -9.45
C VAL A 147 7.85 8.22 -8.83
N THR A 148 7.68 8.61 -7.57
CA THR A 148 8.76 9.11 -6.71
C THR A 148 9.05 8.09 -5.63
N ASN A 149 10.18 7.38 -5.74
CA ASN A 149 10.72 6.58 -4.63
C ASN A 149 11.66 7.47 -3.82
N ILE A 150 11.49 7.53 -2.51
CA ILE A 150 12.33 8.35 -1.64
C ILE A 150 12.66 7.61 -0.36
N TYR A 151 13.96 7.44 -0.10
CA TYR A 151 14.41 6.93 1.19
C TYR A 151 14.54 8.07 2.19
N ILE A 152 14.02 7.85 3.40
CA ILE A 152 14.16 8.80 4.51
C ILE A 152 15.64 9.11 4.76
N GLN A 153 16.50 8.11 4.64
CA GLN A 153 17.94 8.25 4.84
C GLN A 153 18.70 8.93 3.70
N ASP A 154 18.08 9.12 2.53
CA ASP A 154 18.66 9.99 1.48
C ASP A 154 18.50 11.47 1.85
N LEU A 155 17.45 11.81 2.60
CA LEU A 155 17.21 13.16 3.11
C LEU A 155 17.75 13.36 4.52
N CYS A 156 17.85 12.32 5.35
CA CYS A 156 18.39 12.40 6.70
C CYS A 156 19.28 11.20 7.01
N PRO A 157 20.58 11.25 6.64
CA PRO A 157 21.46 10.07 6.67
C PRO A 157 21.61 9.40 8.05
N PHE A 158 21.59 10.18 9.14
CA PHE A 158 21.74 9.66 10.50
C PHE A 158 20.43 9.15 11.13
N ARG A 159 19.36 9.08 10.34
CA ARG A 159 18.03 8.63 10.78
C ARG A 159 17.93 7.11 10.79
N ILE A 160 18.81 6.47 11.57
CA ILE A 160 19.08 5.02 11.50
C ILE A 160 18.08 4.12 12.23
N PHE A 161 17.26 4.69 13.12
CA PHE A 161 16.28 3.94 13.91
C PHE A 161 14.88 3.91 13.30
N VAL A 162 14.74 4.37 12.05
CA VAL A 162 13.45 4.37 11.36
C VAL A 162 13.30 3.05 10.62
N GLU A 163 12.61 2.11 11.23
CA GLU A 163 12.30 0.79 10.67
C GLU A 163 11.01 0.79 9.83
N HIS A 164 10.50 -0.38 9.42
CA HIS A 164 9.33 -0.53 8.56
C HIS A 164 8.09 0.24 9.05
N LEU A 165 7.72 0.09 10.32
CA LEU A 165 6.61 0.82 10.96
C LEU A 165 6.96 2.30 11.12
N GLY A 166 8.17 2.60 11.56
CA GLY A 166 8.62 3.96 11.81
C GLY A 166 8.43 4.90 10.65
N ALA A 167 8.75 4.43 9.43
CA ALA A 167 8.64 5.22 8.21
C ALA A 167 7.24 5.84 8.01
N GLY A 168 6.17 5.14 8.41
CA GLY A 168 4.78 5.57 8.20
C GLY A 168 3.99 5.94 9.46
N ILE A 169 4.45 5.54 10.65
CA ILE A 169 3.66 5.65 11.89
C ILE A 169 4.10 6.79 12.78
N TYR A 170 5.40 7.06 12.91
CA TYR A 170 5.89 8.03 13.89
C TYR A 170 6.99 8.95 13.36
N ASP A 171 7.60 8.65 12.23
CA ASP A 171 8.71 9.44 11.69
C ASP A 171 8.28 10.83 11.19
N TYR A 172 8.97 11.88 11.65
CA TYR A 172 8.72 13.25 11.19
C TYR A 172 8.99 13.46 9.70
N CYS A 173 10.04 12.85 9.15
CA CYS A 173 10.37 13.05 7.74
C CYS A 173 9.36 12.34 6.83
N GLY A 174 8.93 11.13 7.19
CA GLY A 174 7.81 10.44 6.54
C GLY A 174 6.53 11.29 6.54
N TYR A 175 6.20 11.91 7.68
CA TYR A 175 5.10 12.88 7.77
C TYR A 175 5.29 14.09 6.84
N LEU A 176 6.46 14.72 6.87
CA LEU A 176 6.77 15.90 6.07
C LEU A 176 6.64 15.59 4.56
N LEU A 177 7.19 14.47 4.13
CA LEU A 177 7.09 13.97 2.75
C LEU A 177 5.63 13.79 2.34
N THR A 178 4.82 13.19 3.21
CA THR A 178 3.40 12.94 2.98
C THR A 178 2.61 14.24 2.84
N ILE A 179 2.80 15.20 3.74
CA ILE A 179 2.13 16.51 3.67
C ILE A 179 2.51 17.26 2.39
N ASN A 180 3.77 17.18 1.97
CA ASN A 180 4.19 17.79 0.70
C ASN A 180 3.56 17.07 -0.51
N ALA A 181 3.52 15.73 -0.51
CA ALA A 181 2.89 14.92 -1.54
C ALA A 181 1.38 15.20 -1.68
N LEU A 182 0.66 15.35 -0.56
CA LEU A 182 -0.77 15.71 -0.53
C LEU A 182 -1.02 17.11 -1.10
N ASN A 183 -0.11 18.05 -0.85
CA ASN A 183 -0.16 19.41 -1.37
C ASN A 183 0.38 19.53 -2.81
N SER A 184 0.69 18.41 -3.48
CA SER A 184 1.28 18.37 -4.83
C SER A 184 2.58 19.18 -4.96
N ARG A 185 3.32 19.32 -3.85
CA ARG A 185 4.64 19.96 -3.84
C ARG A 185 5.69 18.97 -4.32
N SER A 186 6.75 19.48 -4.94
CA SER A 186 7.90 18.66 -5.35
C SER A 186 8.63 18.16 -4.10
N LEU A 187 8.81 16.84 -4.00
CA LEU A 187 9.52 16.22 -2.88
C LEU A 187 11.04 16.45 -2.96
N ASN A 188 11.57 16.66 -4.17
CA ASN A 188 12.99 16.93 -4.43
C ASN A 188 13.47 18.29 -3.89
N LYS A 189 12.54 19.13 -3.38
CA LYS A 189 12.85 20.44 -2.79
C LYS A 189 12.87 20.42 -1.26
N ILE A 190 12.65 19.26 -0.64
CA ILE A 190 12.71 19.13 0.82
C ILE A 190 14.19 19.10 1.21
N SER A 191 14.61 20.06 2.04
CA SER A 191 15.98 20.10 2.53
C SER A 191 16.22 19.05 3.61
N SER A 192 17.47 18.59 3.68
CA SER A 192 17.95 17.67 4.72
C SER A 192 17.63 18.22 6.12
N ASP A 193 17.92 19.50 6.35
CA ASP A 193 17.69 20.16 7.65
C ASP A 193 16.24 20.06 8.12
N LYS A 194 15.29 20.24 7.19
CA LYS A 194 13.86 20.12 7.52
C LYS A 194 13.50 18.68 7.82
N CYS A 195 13.92 17.73 6.99
CA CYS A 195 13.65 16.31 7.24
C CYS A 195 14.24 15.86 8.59
N CYS A 196 15.43 16.35 8.97
CA CYS A 196 16.10 16.00 10.23
C CYS A 196 15.67 16.81 11.45
N GLU A 197 14.90 17.90 11.29
CA GLU A 197 14.59 18.87 12.36
C GLU A 197 14.00 18.21 13.62
N LYS A 198 13.14 17.21 13.42
CA LYS A 198 12.43 16.51 14.50
C LYS A 198 12.51 15.02 14.30
N MET A 199 12.51 14.26 15.40
CA MET A 199 12.43 12.80 15.34
C MET A 199 11.00 12.32 15.07
N LEU A 200 10.03 12.94 15.73
CA LEU A 200 8.64 12.45 15.73
C LEU A 200 7.70 13.39 15.00
N MET A 201 6.72 12.82 14.31
CA MET A 201 5.67 13.59 13.66
C MET A 201 4.79 14.34 14.69
N PRO A 202 4.12 15.44 14.30
CA PRO A 202 3.22 16.16 15.20
C PRO A 202 2.14 15.24 15.79
N GLY A 203 1.88 15.39 17.09
CA GLY A 203 0.90 14.57 17.82
C GLY A 203 1.45 13.27 18.40
N ILE A 204 2.72 12.92 18.12
CA ILE A 204 3.40 11.79 18.73
C ILE A 204 4.37 12.28 19.80
N ASN A 205 4.27 11.71 20.99
CA ASN A 205 5.22 11.94 22.07
C ASN A 205 5.67 10.61 22.66
N ILE A 206 6.97 10.31 22.56
CA ILE A 206 7.53 9.04 23.04
C ILE A 206 7.55 8.93 24.57
N SER A 207 7.46 10.06 25.26
CA SER A 207 7.40 10.10 26.72
C SER A 207 6.00 9.80 27.27
N THR A 208 4.98 9.69 26.40
CA THR A 208 3.64 9.30 26.85
C THR A 208 3.49 7.79 26.76
N THR A 209 3.02 7.20 27.85
CA THR A 209 2.62 5.78 27.89
C THR A 209 1.57 5.47 26.83
N GLU A 210 0.80 6.45 26.36
CA GLU A 210 -0.19 6.31 25.30
C GLU A 210 0.43 6.01 23.92
N PHE A 211 1.57 6.62 23.56
CA PHE A 211 2.22 6.29 22.29
C PHE A 211 2.84 4.89 22.35
N LEU A 212 3.61 4.61 23.41
CA LEU A 212 4.21 3.30 23.61
C LEU A 212 3.12 2.23 23.71
N SER A 213 2.01 2.49 24.39
CA SER A 213 0.90 1.54 24.44
C SER A 213 0.21 1.39 23.09
N LYS A 214 0.06 2.44 22.26
CA LYS A 214 -0.53 2.31 20.92
C LYS A 214 0.37 1.59 19.92
N VAL A 215 1.68 1.84 19.96
CA VAL A 215 2.65 1.11 19.12
C VAL A 215 2.75 -0.34 19.57
N SER A 216 2.89 -0.58 20.88
CA SER A 216 2.87 -1.93 21.45
C SER A 216 1.56 -2.64 21.17
N TYR A 217 0.41 -1.99 21.33
CA TYR A 217 -0.91 -2.54 21.00
C TYR A 217 -1.04 -2.82 19.51
N SER A 218 -0.55 -1.94 18.63
CA SER A 218 -0.54 -2.20 17.19
C SER A 218 0.31 -3.42 16.86
N ALA A 219 1.50 -3.55 17.45
CA ALA A 219 2.38 -4.70 17.26
C ALA A 219 1.78 -5.99 17.85
N GLU A 220 1.21 -5.90 19.06
CA GLU A 220 0.58 -7.00 19.78
C GLU A 220 -0.70 -7.45 19.08
N GLU A 221 -1.56 -6.56 18.62
CA GLU A 221 -2.73 -6.91 17.82
C GLU A 221 -2.31 -7.46 16.46
N HIS A 222 -1.24 -6.96 15.85
CA HIS A 222 -0.73 -7.55 14.62
C HIS A 222 -0.24 -8.98 14.88
N ALA A 223 0.53 -9.20 15.94
CA ALA A 223 1.00 -10.51 16.36
C ALA A 223 -0.16 -11.44 16.75
N ARG A 224 -1.15 -10.95 17.51
CA ARG A 224 -2.34 -11.69 17.95
C ARG A 224 -3.21 -12.07 16.75
N HIS A 225 -3.43 -11.15 15.82
CA HIS A 225 -4.15 -11.48 14.59
C HIS A 225 -3.32 -12.43 13.71
N LEU A 226 -2.02 -12.22 13.56
CA LEU A 226 -1.15 -13.18 12.88
C LEU A 226 -1.25 -14.57 13.52
N LEU A 227 -1.30 -14.67 14.85
CA LEU A 227 -1.47 -15.92 15.61
C LEU A 227 -2.87 -16.53 15.44
N MET A 228 -3.93 -15.72 15.42
CA MET A 228 -5.31 -16.20 15.24
C MET A 228 -5.60 -16.67 13.81
N TYR A 229 -4.98 -16.02 12.83
CA TYR A 229 -5.07 -16.37 11.41
C TYR A 229 -3.88 -17.26 10.98
N PHE A 230 -3.00 -17.60 11.92
CA PHE A 230 -1.95 -18.59 11.73
C PHE A 230 -2.60 -19.94 11.56
N GLY A 231 -2.16 -20.74 10.59
CA GLY A 231 -2.79 -22.04 10.35
C GLY A 231 -3.79 -22.11 9.21
N GLU A 232 -4.17 -21.00 8.55
CA GLU A 232 -5.21 -21.05 7.51
C GLU A 232 -4.77 -21.88 6.30
N VAL A 233 -3.68 -21.51 5.64
CA VAL A 233 -3.29 -22.14 4.37
C VAL A 233 -1.78 -22.40 4.28
N LYS A 234 -1.42 -23.48 3.56
CA LYS A 234 -0.03 -23.75 3.16
C LYS A 234 0.31 -23.16 1.80
N GLN A 235 -0.71 -22.95 0.97
CA GLN A 235 -0.55 -22.50 -0.41
C GLN A 235 -1.41 -21.25 -0.61
N GLU A 236 -0.94 -20.39 -1.47
CA GLU A 236 -1.70 -19.24 -1.94
C GLU A 236 -3.02 -19.70 -2.57
N PRO A 237 -4.15 -19.03 -2.29
CA PRO A 237 -5.40 -19.30 -3.00
C PRO A 237 -5.25 -18.96 -4.48
N GLU A 238 -5.98 -19.69 -5.32
CA GLU A 238 -5.99 -19.42 -6.76
C GLU A 238 -6.53 -18.02 -7.06
N LEU A 239 -5.95 -17.37 -8.07
CA LEU A 239 -6.51 -16.14 -8.60
C LEU A 239 -7.91 -16.40 -9.17
N ARG A 240 -8.88 -15.57 -8.78
CA ARG A 240 -10.22 -15.56 -9.38
C ARG A 240 -10.09 -15.23 -10.86
N CYS A 241 -10.99 -15.81 -11.66
CA CYS A 241 -11.02 -15.64 -13.12
C CYS A 241 -10.79 -14.20 -13.63
N PRO A 242 -11.39 -13.13 -13.05
CA PRO A 242 -11.17 -11.76 -13.53
C PRO A 242 -9.71 -11.28 -13.48
N PHE A 243 -8.88 -11.93 -12.67
CA PHE A 243 -7.49 -11.55 -12.43
C PHE A 243 -6.48 -12.44 -13.17
N ARG A 244 -6.97 -13.46 -13.88
CA ARG A 244 -6.13 -14.39 -14.65
C ARG A 244 -6.17 -14.11 -16.15
N THR A 245 -5.03 -14.20 -16.79
CA THR A 245 -4.87 -13.96 -18.23
C THR A 245 -5.60 -14.99 -19.08
N ASP A 246 -5.55 -16.27 -18.71
CA ASP A 246 -6.19 -17.37 -19.43
C ASP A 246 -7.73 -17.25 -19.43
N CYS A 247 -8.32 -16.84 -18.32
CA CYS A 247 -9.77 -16.65 -18.23
C CYS A 247 -10.25 -15.43 -19.04
N ILE A 248 -9.49 -14.32 -19.01
CA ILE A 248 -9.78 -13.12 -19.81
C ILE A 248 -9.77 -13.44 -21.32
N LEU A 249 -8.78 -14.23 -21.78
CA LEU A 249 -8.69 -14.65 -23.17
C LEU A 249 -9.85 -15.55 -23.57
N ARG A 250 -10.26 -16.48 -22.70
CA ARG A 250 -11.43 -17.35 -22.94
C ARG A 250 -12.73 -16.53 -23.04
N LYS A 251 -12.93 -15.52 -22.19
CA LYS A 251 -14.09 -14.62 -22.25
C LYS A 251 -14.15 -13.80 -23.55
N LYS A 252 -12.99 -13.33 -24.05
CA LYS A 252 -12.91 -12.64 -25.35
C LYS A 252 -13.34 -13.55 -26.50
N ARG A 253 -12.86 -14.81 -26.51
CA ARG A 253 -13.25 -15.81 -27.54
C ARG A 253 -14.76 -16.09 -27.54
N VAL A 254 -15.37 -16.28 -26.37
CA VAL A 254 -16.83 -16.50 -26.25
C VAL A 254 -17.62 -15.29 -26.76
N LYS A 255 -17.21 -14.06 -26.43
CA LYS A 255 -17.85 -12.85 -26.97
C LYS A 255 -17.77 -12.78 -28.50
N THR A 256 -16.64 -13.17 -29.10
CA THR A 256 -16.49 -13.21 -30.56
C THR A 256 -17.35 -14.29 -31.22
N MET A 257 -17.66 -15.40 -30.53
CA MET A 257 -18.56 -16.44 -31.05
C MET A 257 -20.05 -16.07 -30.96
N ILE A 258 -20.47 -15.29 -29.96
CA ILE A 258 -21.87 -14.85 -29.79
C ILE A 258 -22.23 -13.69 -30.73
N LEU A 259 -21.24 -12.93 -31.19
CA LEU A 259 -21.40 -11.79 -32.11
C LEU A 259 -21.23 -12.18 -33.60
N ARG A 260 -21.17 -13.47 -33.90
CA ARG A 260 -21.23 -14.05 -35.24
C ARG A 260 -22.52 -14.84 -35.37
#